data_AF-A0AAW2RGZ3-F1
#
_entry.id   AF-A0AAW2RGZ3-F1
#
_cell.length_a   1.000
_cell.length_b   1.000
_cell.length_c   1.000
_cell.angle_alpha   90.00
_cell.angle_beta   90.00
_cell.angle_gamma   90.00
#
_symmetry.space_group_name_H-M   'P 1'
#
loop_
_entity.id
_entity.type
_entity.pdbx_description
1 polymer ?
#
loop_
_entity_poly.entity_id
_entity_poly.type
_entity_poly.pdbx_seq_one_letter_code
_entity_poly.pdbx_strand_id
1 'polypeptide(L)'
;MRNLSLGAFLLVILLFSSNSSEARIYVCKPSGKVKGKKPPPDHCNEDDSICCIKGRYYTTYKCSPPVSGSTKAILNLNGFEKGGDGYKPSKCDNKYHSDDTPIVALSTGWYNGGRRCLNNITISANG
;
A
#
# COMPACT_ATOMS: atom_id res chain seq x y z
N MET A 1 -54.69 1.25 -25.08
CA MET A 1 -53.97 2.29 -24.33
C MET A 1 -53.10 1.78 -23.17
N ARG A 2 -53.25 0.53 -22.67
CA ARG A 2 -52.40 -0.04 -21.60
C ARG A 2 -50.97 -0.46 -22.00
N ASN A 3 -50.75 -0.81 -23.27
CA ASN A 3 -49.44 -1.34 -23.74
C ASN A 3 -48.40 -0.25 -24.00
N LEU A 4 -48.84 0.97 -24.33
CA LEU A 4 -47.97 2.12 -24.58
C LEU A 4 -47.26 2.58 -23.29
N SER A 5 -47.99 2.52 -22.16
CA SER A 5 -47.48 2.87 -20.83
C SER A 5 -46.46 1.87 -20.31
N LEU A 6 -46.64 0.58 -20.59
CA LEU A 6 -45.72 -0.47 -20.15
C LEU A 6 -44.38 -0.41 -20.90
N GLY A 7 -44.44 -0.15 -22.21
CA GLY A 7 -43.26 0.04 -23.06
C GLY A 7 -42.45 1.29 -22.66
N ALA A 8 -43.13 2.38 -22.29
CA ALA A 8 -42.47 3.58 -21.79
C ALA A 8 -41.74 3.34 -20.45
N PHE A 9 -42.35 2.57 -19.53
CA PHE A 9 -41.71 2.20 -18.26
C PHE A 9 -40.46 1.32 -18.46
N LEU A 10 -40.53 0.35 -19.37
CA LEU A 10 -39.39 -0.51 -19.72
C LEU A 10 -38.24 0.30 -20.34
N LEU A 11 -38.54 1.26 -21.22
CA LEU A 11 -37.55 2.17 -21.80
C LEU A 11 -36.86 3.04 -20.75
N VAL A 12 -37.60 3.56 -19.77
CA VAL A 12 -37.03 4.35 -18.67
C VAL A 12 -36.10 3.50 -17.81
N ILE A 13 -36.47 2.27 -17.47
CA ILE A 13 -35.61 1.35 -16.69
C ILE A 13 -34.32 0.98 -17.45
N LEU A 14 -34.41 0.79 -18.77
CA LEU A 14 -33.24 0.53 -19.62
C LEU A 14 -32.30 1.75 -19.70
N LEU A 15 -32.84 2.96 -19.77
CA LEU A 15 -32.06 4.19 -19.73
C LEU A 15 -31.40 4.41 -18.36
N PHE A 16 -32.07 4.09 -17.25
CA PHE A 16 -31.48 4.17 -15.91
C PHE A 16 -30.39 3.12 -15.68
N SER A 17 -30.54 1.90 -16.20
CA SER A 17 -29.52 0.83 -16.07
C SER A 17 -28.29 1.04 -16.98
N SER A 18 -28.37 1.90 -18.00
CA SER A 18 -27.20 2.35 -18.77
C SER A 18 -26.32 3.37 -18.04
N ASN A 19 -26.76 3.90 -16.89
CA ASN A 19 -25.89 4.60 -15.93
C ASN A 19 -25.15 3.61 -15.03
N SER A 20 -24.68 2.49 -15.61
CA SER A 20 -23.76 1.60 -14.90
C SER A 20 -22.51 2.42 -14.62
N SER A 21 -22.39 2.87 -13.37
CA SER A 21 -21.15 3.46 -12.88
C SER A 21 -20.06 2.47 -13.19
N GLU A 22 -19.14 2.81 -14.09
CA GLU A 22 -17.89 2.08 -14.25
C GLU A 22 -17.33 1.89 -12.85
N ALA A 23 -17.45 0.69 -12.29
CA ALA A 23 -16.72 0.32 -11.10
C ALA A 23 -15.26 0.32 -11.54
N ARG A 24 -14.63 1.49 -11.51
CA ARG A 24 -13.19 1.62 -11.74
C ARG A 24 -12.55 0.87 -10.59
N ILE A 25 -12.20 -0.38 -10.86
CA ILE A 25 -11.26 -1.11 -10.02
C ILE A 25 -9.99 -0.26 -10.09
N TYR A 26 -9.76 0.52 -9.03
CA TYR A 26 -8.56 1.34 -8.92
C TYR A 26 -7.40 0.39 -8.69
N VAL A 27 -6.82 -0.10 -9.79
CA VAL A 27 -5.61 -0.90 -9.76
C VAL A 27 -4.45 0.06 -9.46
N CYS A 28 -3.74 -0.19 -8.36
CA CYS A 28 -2.57 0.59 -7.99
C CYS A 28 -1.50 0.47 -9.09
N LYS A 29 -1.12 1.61 -9.69
CA LYS A 29 -0.09 1.70 -10.71
C LYS A 29 1.19 2.34 -10.15
N PRO A 30 2.36 2.06 -10.75
CA PRO A 30 3.59 2.79 -10.46
C PRO A 30 3.38 4.31 -10.50
N SER A 31 3.90 5.02 -9.50
CA SER A 31 3.85 6.49 -9.46
C SER A 31 5.07 7.15 -10.09
N GLY A 32 6.13 6.38 -10.36
CA GLY A 32 7.37 6.91 -10.93
C GLY A 32 8.54 5.94 -10.75
N LYS A 33 9.75 6.42 -11.03
CA LYS A 33 11.00 5.68 -10.84
C LYS A 33 12.05 6.55 -10.15
N VAL A 34 12.90 5.93 -9.35
CA VAL A 34 14.08 6.56 -8.74
C VAL A 34 15.34 5.87 -9.26
N LYS A 35 16.38 6.64 -9.58
CA LYS A 35 17.68 6.09 -10.01
C LYS A 35 18.55 5.84 -8.79
N GLY A 36 19.04 4.61 -8.66
CA GLY A 36 19.99 4.21 -7.62
C GLY A 36 21.27 5.05 -7.71
N LYS A 37 21.69 5.58 -6.56
CA LYS A 37 22.91 6.36 -6.40
C LYS A 37 23.91 5.56 -5.57
N LYS A 38 25.19 5.94 -5.63
CA LYS A 38 26.20 5.38 -4.73
C LYS A 38 25.76 5.65 -3.28
N PRO A 39 25.71 4.63 -2.40
CA PRO A 39 25.37 4.83 -1.01
C PRO A 39 26.41 5.73 -0.32
N PRO A 40 26.03 6.47 0.73
CA PRO A 40 27.00 7.14 1.59
C PRO A 40 28.00 6.14 2.20
N PRO A 41 29.23 6.55 2.55
CA PRO A 41 30.19 5.68 3.24
C PRO A 41 29.59 5.07 4.50
N ASP A 42 29.91 3.81 4.79
CA ASP A 42 29.49 3.06 6.00
C ASP A 42 27.98 2.80 6.15
N HIS A 43 27.17 3.15 5.15
CA HIS A 43 25.70 2.97 5.19
C HIS A 43 25.20 1.78 4.35
N CYS A 44 26.03 1.21 3.48
CA CYS A 44 25.62 0.12 2.59
C CYS A 44 26.86 -0.54 1.98
N ASN A 45 27.03 -1.85 2.16
CA ASN A 45 28.02 -2.61 1.41
C ASN A 45 27.42 -2.99 0.06
N GLU A 46 28.13 -2.75 -1.05
CA GLU A 46 27.58 -2.99 -2.40
C GLU A 46 27.25 -4.47 -2.68
N ASP A 47 27.78 -5.39 -1.86
CA ASP A 47 27.47 -6.82 -1.88
C ASP A 47 26.14 -7.18 -1.18
N ASP A 48 25.55 -6.26 -0.42
CA ASP A 48 24.28 -6.49 0.28
C ASP A 48 23.09 -6.30 -0.69
N SER A 49 22.19 -7.29 -0.72
CA SER A 49 20.98 -7.31 -1.57
C SER A 49 20.01 -6.14 -1.31
N ILE A 50 20.19 -5.42 -0.21
CA ILE A 50 19.36 -4.28 0.22
C ILE A 50 19.81 -2.98 -0.47
N CYS A 51 21.04 -2.90 -0.96
CA CYS A 51 21.61 -1.67 -1.50
C CYS A 51 21.11 -1.34 -2.91
N CYS A 52 20.85 -0.05 -3.15
CA CYS A 52 20.51 0.41 -4.48
C CYS A 52 21.73 0.33 -5.41
N ILE A 53 21.61 -0.44 -6.49
CA ILE A 53 22.64 -0.57 -7.51
C ILE A 53 22.74 0.75 -8.27
N LYS A 54 23.94 1.33 -8.32
CA LYS A 54 24.22 2.58 -9.02
C LYS A 54 23.75 2.50 -10.47
N GLY A 55 22.92 3.45 -10.89
CA GLY A 55 22.43 3.54 -12.26
C GLY A 55 21.17 2.73 -12.55
N ARG A 56 20.80 1.76 -11.70
CA ARG A 56 19.55 1.00 -11.83
C ARG A 56 18.34 1.87 -11.47
N TYR A 57 17.23 1.72 -12.19
CA TYR A 57 15.97 2.38 -11.85
C TYR A 57 15.08 1.46 -11.02
N TYR A 58 14.56 2.00 -9.92
CA TYR A 58 13.65 1.33 -9.00
C TYR A 58 12.27 1.97 -9.08
N THR A 59 11.23 1.15 -9.16
CA THR A 59 9.85 1.60 -9.26
C THR A 59 9.36 2.14 -7.91
N THR A 60 8.65 3.26 -7.94
CA THR A 60 8.02 3.85 -6.75
C THR A 60 6.51 3.72 -6.83
N TYR A 61 5.87 3.60 -5.67
CA TYR A 61 4.42 3.56 -5.53
C TYR A 61 3.95 4.51 -4.43
N LYS A 62 2.91 5.29 -4.74
CA LYS A 62 2.16 6.11 -3.76
C LYS A 62 0.88 5.39 -3.27
N CYS A 63 0.53 4.28 -3.90
CA CYS A 63 -0.63 3.47 -3.59
C CYS A 63 -0.20 2.06 -3.16
N SER A 64 -1.18 1.28 -2.71
CA SER A 64 -1.05 -0.14 -2.39
C SER A 64 -2.30 -0.86 -2.95
N PRO A 65 -2.30 -2.20 -3.06
CA PRO A 65 -3.49 -2.95 -3.43
C PRO A 65 -4.71 -2.63 -2.54
N PRO A 66 -5.94 -2.84 -3.02
CA PRO A 66 -7.15 -2.59 -2.23
C PRO A 66 -7.13 -3.34 -0.89
N VAL A 67 -7.60 -2.69 0.16
CA VAL A 67 -7.78 -3.32 1.47
C VAL A 67 -9.13 -4.02 1.47
N SER A 68 -9.12 -5.30 1.83
CA SER A 68 -10.31 -6.15 2.02
C SER A 68 -10.30 -6.74 3.44
N GLY A 69 -11.34 -7.52 3.79
CA GLY A 69 -11.39 -8.26 5.06
C GLY A 69 -10.24 -9.26 5.25
N SER A 70 -9.59 -9.69 4.15
CA SER A 70 -8.38 -10.52 4.17
C SER A 70 -7.43 -10.02 3.08
N THR A 71 -6.69 -8.97 3.43
CA THR A 71 -5.76 -8.32 2.49
C THR A 71 -4.49 -9.17 2.39
N LYS A 72 -4.18 -9.67 1.20
CA LYS A 72 -2.93 -10.39 0.93
C LYS A 72 -1.75 -9.42 0.98
N ALA A 73 -0.70 -9.80 1.71
CA ALA A 73 0.52 -9.03 1.86
C ALA A 73 1.75 -9.95 1.94
N ILE A 74 2.93 -9.37 1.79
CA ILE A 74 4.21 -10.02 2.09
C ILE A 74 4.68 -9.44 3.43
N LEU A 75 4.99 -10.33 4.38
CA LEU A 75 5.57 -9.95 5.66
C LEU A 75 7.09 -10.00 5.55
N ASN A 76 7.72 -8.86 5.81
CA ASN A 76 9.18 -8.75 5.93
C ASN A 76 9.53 -8.46 7.40
N LEU A 77 10.73 -8.84 7.82
CA LEU A 77 11.28 -8.53 9.15
C LEU A 77 12.06 -7.22 9.10
N ASN A 78 11.97 -6.42 10.16
CA ASN A 78 12.65 -5.12 10.28
C ASN A 78 12.90 -4.80 11.76
N GLY A 79 14.10 -4.33 12.11
CA GLY A 79 14.39 -3.77 13.44
C GLY A 79 13.85 -2.34 13.61
N PHE A 80 13.11 -2.09 14.71
CA PHE A 80 12.56 -0.76 15.05
C PHE A 80 13.28 -0.09 16.21
N GLU A 81 14.28 -0.77 16.78
CA GLU A 81 15.14 -0.24 17.83
C GLU A 81 16.09 0.84 17.33
N LYS A 82 16.57 1.64 18.28
CA LYS A 82 17.57 2.67 17.99
C LYS A 82 18.89 2.00 17.62
N GLY A 83 19.38 2.29 16.41
CA GLY A 83 20.61 1.69 15.90
C GLY A 83 20.39 0.34 15.20
N GLY A 84 19.15 -0.14 15.12
CA GLY A 84 18.77 -1.22 14.20
C GLY A 84 18.59 -0.73 12.76
N ASP A 85 17.93 -1.53 11.94
CA ASP A 85 17.68 -1.25 10.52
C ASP A 85 16.90 0.06 10.30
N GLY A 86 16.05 0.40 11.27
CA GLY A 86 15.35 1.66 11.36
C GLY A 86 16.29 2.82 11.67
N TYR A 87 16.94 3.38 10.64
CA TYR A 87 17.78 4.59 10.77
C TYR A 87 17.06 5.79 11.42
N LYS A 88 15.71 5.80 11.46
CA LYS A 88 14.89 6.89 11.98
C LYS A 88 13.73 6.37 12.85
N PRO A 89 13.22 7.18 13.80
CA PRO A 89 12.04 6.84 14.58
C PRO A 89 10.80 6.58 13.73
N SER A 90 9.87 5.80 14.27
CA SER A 90 8.58 5.46 13.67
C SER A 90 7.74 6.70 13.37
N LYS A 91 7.16 6.76 12.17
CA LYS A 91 6.45 7.94 11.65
C LYS A 91 5.21 8.32 12.46
N CYS A 92 4.55 7.36 13.10
CA CYS A 92 3.30 7.57 13.82
C CYS A 92 3.45 8.33 15.14
N ASP A 93 4.58 8.14 15.83
CA ASP A 93 4.79 8.65 17.18
C ASP A 93 6.18 9.26 17.41
N ASN A 94 7.04 9.25 16.39
CA ASN A 94 8.43 9.71 16.42
C ASN A 94 9.28 9.00 17.48
N LYS A 95 9.02 7.71 17.73
CA LYS A 95 9.79 6.91 18.70
C LYS A 95 10.46 5.70 18.05
N TYR A 96 11.54 5.25 18.68
CA TYR A 96 12.06 3.89 18.49
C TYR A 96 11.25 2.94 19.39
N HIS A 97 11.13 1.70 18.96
CA HIS A 97 10.38 0.67 19.67
C HIS A 97 11.27 -0.55 19.85
N SER A 98 11.10 -1.27 20.95
CA SER A 98 11.84 -2.52 21.14
C SER A 98 11.42 -3.56 20.11
N ASP A 99 12.35 -4.39 19.67
CA ASP A 99 12.09 -5.47 18.71
C ASP A 99 11.19 -6.57 19.34
N ASP A 100 11.08 -6.60 20.66
CA ASP A 100 10.12 -7.43 21.41
C ASP A 100 8.68 -6.88 21.35
N THR A 101 8.48 -5.66 20.86
CA THR A 101 7.16 -5.03 20.73
C THR A 101 6.52 -5.40 19.39
N PRO A 102 5.32 -6.00 19.36
CA PRO A 102 4.69 -6.40 18.10
C PRO A 102 4.14 -5.18 17.35
N ILE A 103 5.00 -4.51 16.60
CA ILE A 103 4.65 -3.37 15.75
C ILE A 103 4.99 -3.65 14.29
N VAL A 104 4.35 -2.89 13.38
CA VAL A 104 4.51 -3.06 11.94
C VAL A 104 4.59 -1.71 11.22
N ALA A 105 5.29 -1.71 10.09
CA ALA A 105 5.21 -0.64 9.10
C ALA A 105 4.36 -1.11 7.91
N LEU A 106 3.55 -0.21 7.37
CA LEU A 106 2.73 -0.47 6.19
C LEU A 106 3.30 0.24 4.96
N SER A 107 3.20 -0.40 3.80
CA SER A 107 3.48 0.25 2.51
C SER A 107 2.65 1.53 2.37
N THR A 108 3.16 2.52 1.64
CA THR A 108 2.64 3.90 1.58
C THR A 108 1.12 4.02 1.41
N GLY A 109 0.52 3.25 0.50
CA GLY A 109 -0.93 3.29 0.28
C GLY A 109 -1.74 2.71 1.44
N TRP A 110 -1.25 1.65 2.09
CA TRP A 110 -1.86 1.10 3.31
C TRP A 110 -1.59 1.95 4.55
N TYR A 111 -0.43 2.62 4.64
CA TYR A 111 -0.19 3.62 5.69
C TYR A 111 -1.20 4.77 5.61
N ASN A 112 -1.60 5.15 4.39
CA ASN A 112 -2.68 6.10 4.12
C ASN A 112 -2.56 7.41 4.91
N GLY A 113 -1.36 8.02 4.85
CA GLY A 113 -1.08 9.29 5.54
C GLY A 113 -1.18 9.22 7.08
N GLY A 114 -1.09 8.03 7.67
CA GLY A 114 -1.17 7.84 9.12
C GLY A 114 -2.56 7.52 9.64
N ARG A 115 -3.55 7.32 8.75
CA ARG A 115 -4.93 6.94 9.15
C ARG A 115 -5.03 5.60 9.89
N ARG A 116 -3.97 4.79 9.87
CA ARG A 116 -3.85 3.52 10.60
C ARG A 116 -2.80 3.56 11.70
N CYS A 117 -2.26 4.74 12.02
CA CYS A 117 -1.30 4.88 13.11
C CYS A 117 -1.91 4.43 14.44
N LEU A 118 -1.13 3.65 15.19
CA LEU A 118 -1.49 3.15 16.53
C LEU A 118 -2.76 2.28 16.55
N ASN A 119 -3.20 1.80 15.39
CA ASN A 119 -4.27 0.82 15.28
C ASN A 119 -3.68 -0.58 15.15
N ASN A 120 -4.37 -1.55 15.76
CA ASN A 120 -3.99 -2.95 15.62
C ASN A 120 -4.44 -3.51 14.27
N ILE A 121 -3.67 -4.43 13.74
CA ILE A 121 -4.05 -5.29 12.61
C ILE A 121 -3.84 -6.75 13.01
N THR A 122 -4.61 -7.63 12.41
CA THR A 122 -4.40 -9.07 12.53
C THR A 122 -3.62 -9.56 11.32
N ILE A 123 -2.51 -10.25 11.56
CA ILE A 123 -1.73 -10.93 10.54
C ILE A 123 -1.98 -12.42 10.70
N SER A 124 -2.44 -13.07 9.63
CA SER A 124 -2.67 -14.51 9.59
C SER A 124 -1.66 -15.15 8.64
N ALA A 125 -0.96 -16.17 9.11
CA ALA A 125 0.02 -16.93 8.35
C ALA A 125 -0.40 -18.42 8.30
N ASN A 126 0.43 -19.32 8.82
CA ASN A 126 0.28 -20.76 8.63
C ASN A 126 -0.75 -21.41 9.59
N GLY A 127 -1.53 -20.63 10.35
CA GLY A 127 -2.48 -21.11 11.36
C GLY A 127 -2.54 -20.16 12.54
#